data_AF-A0A258B7Y9-F1
#
_entry.id   AF-A0A258B7Y9-F1
#
_cell.length_a   1.000
_cell.length_b   1.000
_cell.length_c   1.000
_cell.angle_alpha   90.00
_cell.angle_beta   90.00
_cell.angle_gamma   90.00
#
_symmetry.space_group_name_H-M   'P 1'
#
loop_
_entity.id
_entity.type
_entity.pdbx_description
1 polymer ?
#
loop_
_entity_poly.entity_id
_entity_poly.type
_entity_poly.pdbx_seq_one_letter_code
_entity_poly.pdbx_strand_id
1 'polypeptide(L)'
;MLDMVTPEERLELMHTIPSAAFIITLVSWALGASIGAYAAVRIAKTGQYPGWIVGILLFAGDLIIMITTPHPMWFNLISVPLVAVSAFIGAWLGYFVLHQQYVRAQRRAAAHQEIA
;
A
#
# COMPACT_ATOMS: atom_id res chain seq x y z
N MET A 1 -11.46 -25.16 16.20
CA MET A 1 -10.23 -25.94 15.93
C MET A 1 -8.95 -25.10 16.01
N LEU A 2 -8.98 -23.77 15.79
CA LEU A 2 -7.79 -22.90 15.88
C LEU A 2 -7.41 -22.45 17.31
N ASP A 3 -8.24 -22.74 18.32
CA ASP A 3 -7.98 -22.33 19.73
C ASP A 3 -7.20 -23.36 20.56
N MET A 4 -6.80 -24.50 19.98
CA MET A 4 -6.17 -25.60 20.73
C MET A 4 -4.64 -25.64 20.58
N VAL A 5 -4.04 -24.59 20.02
CA VAL A 5 -2.61 -24.54 19.70
C VAL A 5 -1.95 -23.44 20.54
N THR A 6 -0.94 -23.82 21.32
CA THR A 6 -0.16 -22.87 22.13
C THR A 6 0.52 -21.82 21.23
N PRO A 7 0.84 -20.62 21.75
CA PRO A 7 1.58 -19.62 20.97
C PRO A 7 2.90 -20.14 20.39
N GLU A 8 3.57 -21.05 21.13
CA GLU A 8 4.80 -21.71 20.69
C GLU A 8 4.57 -22.61 19.48
N GLU A 9 3.57 -23.49 19.52
CA GLU A 9 3.24 -24.40 18.41
C GLU A 9 2.80 -23.64 17.14
N ARG A 10 2.15 -22.48 17.28
CA ARG A 10 1.80 -21.62 16.12
C ARG A 10 3.05 -21.07 15.42
N LEU A 11 4.09 -20.72 16.17
CA LEU A 11 5.35 -20.27 15.61
C LEU A 11 6.09 -21.42 14.91
N GLU A 12 6.10 -22.62 15.50
CA GLU A 12 6.70 -23.81 14.87
C GLU A 12 6.03 -24.16 13.55
N LEU A 13 4.69 -24.10 13.49
CA LEU A 13 3.95 -24.29 12.24
C LEU A 13 4.32 -23.23 11.19
N MET A 14 4.54 -21.98 11.58
CA MET A 14 5.01 -20.92 10.67
C MET A 14 6.40 -21.20 10.09
N HIS A 15 7.27 -21.89 10.82
CA HIS A 15 8.58 -22.32 10.31
C HIS A 15 8.48 -23.46 9.27
N THR A 16 7.36 -24.20 9.23
CA THR A 16 7.13 -25.23 8.20
C THR A 16 6.68 -24.64 6.86
N ILE A 17 6.23 -23.38 6.84
CA ILE A 17 5.78 -22.70 5.63
C ILE A 17 7.00 -22.34 4.76
N PRO A 18 6.98 -22.64 3.45
CA PRO A 18 8.05 -22.23 2.54
C PRO A 18 8.27 -20.71 2.55
N SER A 19 9.53 -20.29 2.61
CA SER A 19 9.91 -18.87 2.58
C SER A 19 9.35 -18.11 1.36
N ALA A 20 9.19 -18.81 0.24
CA ALA A 20 8.57 -18.28 -0.97
C ALA A 20 7.13 -17.75 -0.75
N ALA A 21 6.34 -18.39 0.12
CA ALA A 21 4.98 -17.94 0.41
C ALA A 21 4.98 -16.55 1.07
N PHE A 22 5.92 -16.32 2.01
CA PHE A 22 6.09 -15.02 2.65
C PHE A 22 6.52 -13.93 1.65
N ILE A 23 7.41 -14.25 0.70
CA ILE A 23 7.82 -13.29 -0.35
C ILE A 23 6.62 -12.87 -1.20
N ILE A 24 5.77 -13.82 -1.60
CA ILE A 24 4.54 -13.53 -2.36
C ILE A 24 3.61 -12.62 -1.55
N THR A 25 3.47 -12.87 -0.25
CA THR A 25 2.69 -12.03 0.66
C THR A 25 3.25 -10.60 0.71
N LEU A 26 4.57 -10.42 0.88
CA LEU A 26 5.22 -9.10 0.89
C LEU A 26 4.95 -8.32 -0.40
N VAL A 27 5.12 -8.97 -1.55
CA VAL A 27 4.86 -8.35 -2.86
C VAL A 27 3.40 -7.98 -3.00
N SER A 28 2.49 -8.87 -2.59
CA SER A 28 1.05 -8.65 -2.66
C SER A 28 0.61 -7.48 -1.79
N TRP A 29 1.15 -7.37 -0.56
CA TRP A 29 0.86 -6.26 0.34
C TRP A 29 1.45 -4.94 -0.16
N ALA A 30 2.68 -4.95 -0.68
CA ALA A 30 3.30 -3.78 -1.30
C ALA A 30 2.49 -3.25 -2.50
N LEU A 31 2.06 -4.16 -3.39
CA LEU A 31 1.23 -3.80 -4.54
C LEU A 31 -0.15 -3.30 -4.11
N GLY A 32 -0.81 -3.99 -3.16
CA GLY A 32 -2.10 -3.57 -2.62
C GLY A 32 -2.04 -2.17 -2.01
N ALA A 33 -1.02 -1.89 -1.19
CA ALA A 33 -0.79 -0.59 -0.59
C ALA A 33 -0.54 0.51 -1.64
N SER A 34 0.32 0.23 -2.61
CA SER A 34 0.65 1.17 -3.68
C SER A 34 -0.55 1.49 -4.56
N ILE A 35 -1.23 0.45 -5.06
CA ILE A 35 -2.36 0.59 -5.99
C ILE A 35 -3.56 1.20 -5.29
N GLY A 36 -3.83 0.81 -4.04
CA GLY A 36 -4.92 1.37 -3.24
C GLY A 36 -4.74 2.87 -3.00
N ALA A 37 -3.54 3.28 -2.55
CA ALA A 37 -3.22 4.69 -2.33
C ALA A 37 -3.25 5.51 -3.63
N TYR A 38 -2.74 4.95 -4.73
CA TYR A 38 -2.81 5.56 -6.06
C TYR A 38 -4.25 5.76 -6.52
N ALA A 39 -5.08 4.71 -6.45
CA ALA A 39 -6.47 4.74 -6.86
C ALA A 39 -7.27 5.77 -6.05
N ALA A 40 -7.03 5.86 -4.75
CA ALA A 40 -7.69 6.83 -3.87
C ALA A 40 -7.49 8.27 -4.35
N VAL A 41 -6.25 8.65 -4.70
CA VAL A 41 -5.95 9.99 -5.24
C VAL A 41 -6.66 10.22 -6.57
N ARG A 42 -6.69 9.22 -7.45
CA ARG A 42 -7.30 9.32 -8.78
C ARG A 42 -8.83 9.39 -8.74
N ILE A 43 -9.45 8.72 -7.79
CA ILE A 43 -10.91 8.74 -7.59
C ILE A 43 -11.32 10.07 -6.97
N ALA A 44 -10.61 10.53 -5.93
CA ALA A 44 -10.99 11.72 -5.20
C ALA A 44 -10.75 13.02 -5.98
N LYS A 45 -9.66 13.11 -6.77
CA LYS A 45 -9.29 14.29 -7.59
C LYS A 45 -9.13 15.60 -6.78
N THR A 46 -9.02 15.54 -5.46
CA THR A 46 -8.96 16.69 -4.55
C THR A 46 -7.58 16.93 -3.93
N GLY A 47 -6.58 16.08 -4.22
CA GLY A 47 -5.22 16.21 -3.70
C GLY A 47 -4.63 14.86 -3.28
N GLN A 48 -3.54 14.90 -2.50
CA GLN A 48 -2.79 13.71 -2.08
C GLN A 48 -3.34 13.05 -0.79
N TYR A 49 -4.08 13.79 0.03
CA TYR A 49 -4.61 13.32 1.33
C TYR A 49 -5.47 12.04 1.27
N PRO A 50 -6.30 11.78 0.22
CA PRO A 50 -7.08 10.54 0.13
C PRO A 50 -6.16 9.31 0.02
N GLY A 51 -5.03 9.46 -0.69
CA GLY A 51 -4.00 8.44 -0.77
C GLY A 51 -3.33 8.16 0.58
N TRP A 52 -3.09 9.19 1.38
CA TRP A 52 -2.53 9.03 2.73
C TRP A 52 -3.50 8.32 3.67
N ILE A 53 -4.79 8.65 3.64
CA ILE A 53 -5.80 7.97 4.46
C ILE A 53 -5.83 6.48 4.12
N VAL A 54 -5.92 6.13 2.84
CA VAL A 54 -5.91 4.72 2.41
C VAL A 54 -4.59 4.04 2.79
N GLY A 55 -3.46 4.73 2.61
CA GLY A 55 -2.15 4.21 3.01
C GLY A 55 -2.05 3.89 4.51
N ILE A 56 -2.52 4.80 5.36
CA ILE A 56 -2.55 4.61 6.82
C ILE A 56 -3.46 3.44 7.20
N LEU A 57 -4.64 3.31 6.58
CA LEU A 57 -5.54 2.20 6.86
C LEU A 57 -4.94 0.85 6.49
N LEU A 58 -4.27 0.76 5.34
CA LEU A 58 -3.62 -0.48 4.90
C LEU A 58 -2.39 -0.81 5.77
N PHE A 59 -1.62 0.19 6.16
CA PHE A 59 -0.51 0.02 7.11
C PHE A 59 -1.00 -0.42 8.50
N ALA A 60 -2.10 0.15 8.99
CA ALA A 60 -2.70 -0.29 10.25
C ALA A 60 -3.18 -1.75 10.15
N GLY A 61 -3.74 -2.16 9.01
CA GLY A 61 -4.10 -3.56 8.74
C GLY A 61 -2.89 -4.51 8.81
N ASP A 62 -1.77 -4.13 8.19
CA ASP A 62 -0.49 -4.86 8.27
C ASP A 62 -0.04 -5.02 9.72
N LEU A 63 -0.04 -3.94 10.51
CA LEU A 63 0.31 -4.00 11.93
C LEU A 63 -0.62 -4.91 12.75
N ILE A 64 -1.92 -4.89 12.48
CA ILE A 64 -2.88 -5.77 13.16
C ILE A 64 -2.57 -7.25 12.86
N ILE A 65 -2.25 -7.58 11.60
CA ILE A 65 -1.88 -8.94 11.21
C ILE A 65 -0.57 -9.36 11.90
N MET A 66 0.41 -8.45 12.01
CA MET A 66 1.67 -8.71 12.71
C MET A 66 1.52 -8.95 14.20
N ILE A 67 0.58 -8.28 14.87
CA ILE A 67 0.33 -8.47 16.30
C ILE A 67 -0.47 -9.76 16.57
N THR A 68 -1.39 -10.09 15.68
CA THR A 68 -2.32 -11.23 15.87
C THR A 68 -1.76 -12.56 15.41
N THR A 69 -0.84 -12.57 14.46
CA THR A 69 -0.27 -13.78 13.87
C THR A 69 1.24 -13.79 14.06
N PRO A 70 1.82 -14.83 14.70
CA PRO A 70 3.26 -14.94 14.86
C PRO A 70 3.91 -15.17 13.49
N HIS A 71 4.88 -14.33 13.14
CA HIS A 71 5.64 -14.42 11.90
C HIS A 71 7.14 -14.47 12.20
N PRO A 72 7.97 -14.99 11.29
CA PRO A 72 9.42 -14.91 11.41
C PRO A 72 9.90 -13.46 11.53
N MET A 73 10.90 -13.21 12.40
CA MET A 73 11.36 -11.85 12.69
C MET A 73 11.84 -11.08 11.44
N TRP A 74 12.42 -11.77 10.46
CA TRP A 74 12.84 -11.18 9.19
C TRP A 74 11.66 -10.64 8.37
N PHE A 75 10.49 -11.29 8.44
CA PHE A 75 9.30 -10.88 7.72
C PHE A 75 8.79 -9.56 8.28
N ASN A 76 8.68 -9.46 9.61
CA ASN A 76 8.19 -8.27 10.30
C ASN A 76 9.08 -7.04 10.04
N LEU A 77 10.40 -7.24 10.02
CA LEU A 77 11.37 -6.17 9.75
C LEU A 77 11.25 -5.64 8.32
N ILE A 78 10.78 -6.45 7.37
CA ILE A 78 10.64 -6.05 5.97
C ILE A 78 9.22 -5.55 5.66
N SER A 79 8.19 -6.22 6.15
CA SER A 79 6.78 -5.91 5.79
C SER A 79 6.39 -4.49 6.18
N VAL A 80 6.69 -4.11 7.43
CA VAL A 80 6.31 -2.81 8.01
C VAL A 80 6.87 -1.64 7.18
N PRO A 81 8.19 -1.52 6.94
CA PRO A 81 8.70 -0.43 6.11
C PRO A 81 8.27 -0.58 4.65
N LEU A 82 8.14 -1.81 4.12
CA LEU A 82 7.75 -2.03 2.74
C LEU A 82 6.34 -1.51 2.46
N VAL A 83 5.36 -1.83 3.30
CA VAL A 83 3.97 -1.38 3.16
C VAL A 83 3.88 0.14 3.32
N ALA A 84 4.57 0.72 4.31
CA ALA A 84 4.59 2.16 4.53
C ALA A 84 5.16 2.92 3.33
N VAL A 85 6.32 2.50 2.80
CA VAL A 85 6.96 3.11 1.64
C VAL A 85 6.11 2.92 0.39
N SER A 86 5.54 1.73 0.19
CA SER A 86 4.66 1.42 -0.94
C SER A 86 3.41 2.30 -0.97
N ALA A 87 2.75 2.45 0.16
CA ALA A 87 1.60 3.36 0.30
C ALA A 87 1.97 4.81 -0.01
N PHE A 88 3.13 5.27 0.50
CA PHE A 88 3.62 6.62 0.24
C PHE A 88 3.91 6.86 -1.25
N ILE A 89 4.61 5.93 -1.90
CA ILE A 89 4.90 5.97 -3.34
C ILE A 89 3.59 5.98 -4.14
N GLY A 90 2.63 5.13 -3.80
CA GLY A 90 1.32 5.07 -4.46
C GLY A 90 0.57 6.40 -4.42
N ALA A 91 0.48 7.01 -3.23
CA ALA A 91 -0.15 8.31 -3.07
C ALA A 91 0.59 9.42 -3.85
N TRP A 92 1.92 9.43 -3.79
CA TRP A 92 2.74 10.43 -4.48
C TRP A 92 2.64 10.32 -6.00
N LEU A 93 2.72 9.10 -6.55
CA LEU A 93 2.54 8.85 -7.98
C LEU A 93 1.12 9.23 -8.44
N GLY A 94 0.10 8.91 -7.64
CA GLY A 94 -1.29 9.27 -7.94
C GLY A 94 -1.45 10.78 -8.07
N TYR A 95 -0.83 11.53 -7.17
CA TYR A 95 -0.87 12.99 -7.17
C TYR A 95 -0.06 13.58 -8.32
N PHE A 96 1.15 13.08 -8.58
CA PHE A 96 1.99 13.53 -9.68
C PHE A 96 1.27 13.42 -11.03
N VAL A 97 0.63 12.28 -11.30
CA VAL A 97 -0.13 12.07 -12.55
C VAL A 97 -1.34 12.99 -12.62
N LEU A 98 -2.10 13.15 -11.53
CA LEU A 98 -3.24 14.06 -11.48
C LEU A 98 -2.83 15.51 -11.77
N HIS A 99 -1.73 15.97 -11.16
CA HIS A 99 -1.21 17.32 -11.35
C HIS A 99 -0.77 17.57 -12.80
N GLN A 100 -0.09 16.60 -13.43
CA GLN A 100 0.27 16.71 -14.85
C GLN A 100 -0.96 16.82 -15.76
N GLN A 101 -2.05 16.12 -15.45
CA GLN A 101 -3.29 16.21 -16.22
C GLN A 101 -3.92 17.61 -16.11
N TYR A 102 -3.90 18.20 -14.91
CA TYR A 102 -4.39 19.55 -14.68
C TYR A 102 -3.61 20.59 -15.49
N VAL A 103 -2.28 20.56 -15.44
CA VAL A 103 -1.42 21.49 -16.19
C VAL A 103 -1.59 21.32 -17.70
N ARG A 104 -1.70 20.08 -18.20
CA ARG A 104 -1.93 19.81 -19.62
C ARG A 104 -3.30 20.31 -20.09
N ALA A 105 -4.33 20.18 -19.27
CA ALA A 105 -5.67 20.68 -19.58
C ALA A 105 -5.70 22.21 -19.68
N GLN A 106 -5.06 22.91 -18.75
CA GLN A 106 -4.95 24.38 -18.80
C GLN A 106 -4.21 24.88 -20.04
N ARG A 107 -3.07 24.27 -20.39
CA ARG A 107 -2.31 24.64 -21.59
C ARG A 107 -3.12 24.48 -22.88
N ARG A 108 -3.92 23.40 -22.97
CA ARG A 108 -4.83 23.18 -24.11
C ARG A 108 -5.93 24.24 -24.16
N ALA A 109 -6.52 24.58 -23.02
CA ALA A 109 -7.55 25.63 -22.95
C ALA A 109 -7.00 27.00 -23.39
N ALA A 110 -5.80 27.36 -22.95
CA ALA A 110 -5.15 28.62 -23.34
C ALA A 110 -4.85 28.66 -24.86
N ALA A 111 -4.34 27.57 -25.45
CA ALA A 111 -4.06 27.51 -26.88
C ALA A 111 -5.33 27.66 -27.75
N HIS A 112 -6.49 27.20 -27.28
CA HIS A 112 -7.76 27.41 -27.98
C HIS A 112 -8.26 28.86 -27.91
N GLN A 113 -7.92 29.62 -26.86
CA GLN A 113 -8.28 31.04 -26.75
C GLN A 113 -7.43 31.93 -27.66
N GLU A 114 -6.20 31.56 -27.97
CA GLU A 114 -5.32 32.34 -28.88
C GLU A 114 -5.72 32.21 -30.37
N ILE A 115 -6.51 31.20 -30.72
CA ILE A 115 -6.92 30.91 -32.12
C ILE A 115 -8.33 31.46 -32.43
N ALA A 116 -9.10 31.84 -31.40
CA ALA A 116 -10.47 32.36 -31.51
C ALA A 116 -10.49 33.89 -31.53
#